data_AF-A0A1C6GY14-F1
#
_entry.id   AF-A0A1C6GY14-F1
#
_cell.length_a   1.000
_cell.length_b   1.000
_cell.length_c   1.000
_cell.angle_alpha   90.00
_cell.angle_beta   90.00
_cell.angle_gamma   90.00
#
_symmetry.space_group_name_H-M   'P 1'
#
loop_
_entity.id
_entity.type
_entity.pdbx_description
1 polymer ?
#
loop_
_entity_poly.entity_id
_entity_poly.type
_entity_poly.pdbx_seq_one_letter_code
_entity_poly.pdbx_strand_id
1 'polypeptide(L)'
;MNHSKETNIPDDYDYDYEKEFFNDLREQLDYDFDDEFEYVSLSTSGDENVCPICRQFDEKFFLRSEAPKLPLCPNCNCAYMYYRKEDLPEGVVISSKDSFVLPAECVKSFYVHQRALREISDINKKIELCEDDLEKLAELMVPYLAAKFPAPADLACRDLLPEYYMRLGKWCDAERVIKGCIEAKAYYPHDGTKQLADFKSCYQVAMGVLSYISENPGCLQRDIYKKFPYEGTQKDQLKRFMRYSTQIIKEKSGSTYKLYVK
;
A
#
# COMPACT_ATOMS: atom_id res chain seq x y z
N MET A 1 -36.85 0.80 35.31
CA MET A 1 -35.50 0.98 35.87
C MET A 1 -34.54 0.23 34.98
N ASN A 2 -34.07 0.87 33.91
CA ASN A 2 -33.10 0.31 32.96
C ASN A 2 -31.81 1.11 33.08
N HIS A 3 -30.74 0.45 33.52
CA HIS A 3 -29.39 1.01 33.47
C HIS A 3 -28.90 0.96 32.03
N SER A 4 -28.91 2.12 31.37
CA SER A 4 -28.08 2.40 30.19
C SER A 4 -26.62 2.36 30.61
N LYS A 5 -25.86 1.38 30.10
CA LYS A 5 -24.40 1.44 30.13
C LYS A 5 -23.96 2.21 28.89
N GLU A 6 -23.69 3.49 29.09
CA GLU A 6 -22.86 4.29 28.19
C GLU A 6 -21.48 3.67 28.14
N THR A 7 -21.08 3.21 26.95
CA THR A 7 -19.69 2.84 26.69
C THR A 7 -18.93 4.12 26.40
N ASN A 8 -18.25 4.64 27.42
CA ASN A 8 -17.17 5.61 27.26
C ASN A 8 -16.07 4.98 26.41
N ILE A 9 -15.92 5.46 25.18
CA ILE A 9 -14.71 5.27 24.38
C ILE A 9 -13.72 6.33 24.89
N PRO A 10 -12.50 5.97 25.35
CA PRO A 10 -11.52 6.96 25.75
C PRO A 10 -11.03 7.74 24.53
N ASP A 11 -11.31 9.04 24.52
CA ASP A 11 -10.86 10.02 23.51
C ASP A 11 -9.46 10.62 23.85
N ASP A 12 -8.63 9.91 24.61
CA ASP A 12 -7.22 10.30 24.80
C ASP A 12 -6.34 9.55 23.80
N TYR A 13 -6.30 10.09 22.59
CA TYR A 13 -5.36 9.68 21.55
C TYR A 13 -4.08 10.51 21.67
N ASP A 14 -2.98 9.80 21.91
CA ASP A 14 -1.64 10.38 22.03
C ASP A 14 -1.11 10.78 20.63
N TYR A 15 -1.28 12.06 20.31
CA TYR A 15 -0.83 12.68 19.05
C TYR A 15 0.70 12.75 18.94
N ASP A 16 1.43 12.56 20.05
CA ASP A 16 2.88 12.71 20.08
C ASP A 16 3.60 11.46 19.53
N TYR A 17 3.02 10.26 19.66
CA TYR A 17 3.64 9.01 19.17
C TYR A 17 3.76 8.94 17.64
N GLU A 18 2.74 9.38 16.89
CA GLU A 18 2.79 9.40 15.41
C GLU A 18 3.86 10.40 14.94
N LYS A 19 3.93 11.57 15.58
CA LYS A 19 4.91 12.61 15.26
C LYS A 19 6.33 12.17 15.60
N GLU A 20 6.53 11.50 16.73
CA GLU A 20 7.81 10.90 17.11
C GLU A 20 8.22 9.79 16.15
N PHE A 21 7.33 8.89 15.73
CA PHE A 21 7.66 7.84 14.75
C PHE A 21 8.06 8.44 13.39
N PHE A 22 7.34 9.45 12.90
CA PHE A 22 7.70 10.13 11.65
C PHE A 22 8.97 10.98 11.79
N ASN A 23 9.25 11.54 12.96
CA ASN A 23 10.48 12.26 13.24
C ASN A 23 11.68 11.31 13.38
N ASP A 24 11.55 10.18 14.07
CA ASP A 24 12.59 9.14 14.19
C ASP A 24 12.94 8.55 12.82
N LEU A 25 11.94 8.28 11.98
CA LEU A 25 12.18 7.79 10.62
C LEU A 25 12.86 8.86 9.73
N ARG A 26 12.65 10.14 10.06
CA ARG A 26 13.23 11.28 9.34
C ARG A 26 14.65 11.59 9.84
N GLU A 27 14.92 11.47 11.13
CA GLU A 27 16.23 11.61 11.76
C GLU A 27 17.16 10.44 11.43
N GLN A 28 16.64 9.20 11.33
CA GLN A 28 17.42 8.05 10.84
C GLN A 28 17.93 8.22 9.40
N LEU A 29 17.32 9.10 8.61
CA LEU A 29 17.74 9.41 7.25
C LEU A 29 18.78 10.54 7.16
N ASP A 30 19.07 11.25 8.26
CA ASP A 30 19.90 12.47 8.31
C ASP A 30 21.08 12.36 9.30
N TYR A 31 21.54 11.14 9.62
CA TYR A 31 22.65 10.92 10.54
C TYR A 31 23.97 11.54 10.01
N ASP A 32 24.61 12.39 10.82
CA ASP A 32 25.92 13.00 10.52
C ASP A 32 27.02 11.91 10.53
N PHE A 33 27.42 11.47 9.33
CA PHE A 33 28.55 10.55 9.14
C PHE A 33 29.87 11.30 8.99
N ASP A 34 30.89 10.77 9.65
CA ASP A 34 32.31 11.15 9.64
C ASP A 34 32.79 11.60 8.24
N ASP A 35 33.54 12.71 8.19
CA ASP A 35 34.06 13.33 6.95
C ASP A 35 35.02 12.42 6.18
N GLU A 36 35.40 11.26 6.75
CA GLU A 36 36.33 10.30 6.17
C GLU A 36 35.71 9.45 5.03
N PHE A 37 34.38 9.40 4.90
CA PHE A 37 33.70 8.60 3.86
C PHE A 37 33.33 9.44 2.62
N GLU A 38 34.16 9.33 1.57
CA GLU A 38 34.00 10.06 0.30
C GLU A 38 33.06 9.36 -0.69
N TYR A 39 32.95 8.03 -0.63
CA TYR A 39 32.23 7.24 -1.63
C TYR A 39 31.14 6.38 -1.01
N VAL A 40 30.11 6.12 -1.80
CA VAL A 40 29.04 5.20 -1.43
C VAL A 40 28.75 4.23 -2.56
N SER A 41 28.38 3.00 -2.21
CA SER A 41 27.64 2.11 -3.11
C SER A 41 26.25 1.89 -2.54
N LEU A 42 25.29 1.60 -3.42
CA LEU A 42 23.95 1.26 -3.01
C LEU A 42 23.86 -0.24 -2.79
N SER A 43 23.55 -0.62 -1.56
CA SER A 43 23.23 -1.99 -1.23
C SER A 43 21.72 -2.19 -1.26
N THR A 44 21.31 -3.20 -2.00
CA THR A 44 19.98 -3.79 -1.93
C THR A 44 20.00 -5.08 -1.11
N SER A 45 21.05 -5.29 -0.31
CA SER A 45 21.37 -6.54 0.42
C SER A 45 20.17 -7.06 1.20
N GLY A 46 19.55 -8.11 0.68
CA GLY A 46 18.47 -8.84 1.34
C GLY A 46 17.22 -9.05 0.48
N ASP A 47 17.01 -8.24 -0.56
CA ASP A 47 15.84 -8.40 -1.43
C ASP A 47 16.19 -9.26 -2.66
N GLU A 48 15.70 -10.51 -2.71
CA GLU A 48 15.77 -11.35 -3.91
C GLU A 48 15.05 -10.71 -5.13
N ASN A 49 14.16 -9.74 -4.87
CA ASN A 49 13.33 -9.07 -5.85
C ASN A 49 13.49 -7.54 -5.83
N VAL A 50 14.72 -7.06 -6.04
CA VAL A 50 15.02 -5.64 -6.20
C VAL A 50 14.22 -5.04 -7.36
N CYS A 51 13.52 -3.93 -7.13
CA CYS A 51 12.73 -3.28 -8.17
C CYS A 51 13.61 -2.67 -9.29
N PRO A 52 13.08 -2.45 -10.50
CA PRO A 52 13.87 -1.94 -11.64
C PRO A 52 14.57 -0.59 -11.38
N ILE A 53 13.91 0.34 -10.67
CA ILE A 53 14.52 1.63 -10.31
C ILE A 53 15.72 1.44 -9.38
N CYS A 54 15.63 0.54 -8.39
CA CYS A 54 16.76 0.30 -7.48
C CYS A 54 17.89 -0.46 -8.19
N ARG A 55 17.55 -1.43 -9.05
CA ARG A 55 18.50 -2.31 -9.73
C ARG A 55 19.48 -1.58 -10.63
N GLN A 56 19.11 -0.45 -11.22
CA GLN A 56 20.04 0.31 -12.07
C GLN A 56 21.28 0.81 -11.31
N PHE A 57 21.17 0.94 -9.99
CA PHE A 57 22.24 1.40 -9.12
C PHE A 57 23.03 0.27 -8.47
N ASP A 58 22.69 -0.99 -8.78
CA ASP A 58 23.38 -2.16 -8.25
C ASP A 58 24.84 -2.21 -8.76
N GLU A 59 25.75 -2.55 -7.86
CA GLU A 59 27.20 -2.55 -8.08
C GLU A 59 27.77 -1.21 -8.59
N LYS A 60 27.06 -0.09 -8.35
CA LYS A 60 27.54 1.26 -8.71
C LYS A 60 28.08 1.99 -7.50
N PHE A 61 29.17 2.71 -7.74
CA PHE A 61 29.84 3.56 -6.76
C PHE A 61 29.66 5.02 -7.15
N PHE A 62 29.40 5.87 -6.17
CA PHE A 62 29.17 7.30 -6.34
C PHE A 62 30.06 8.07 -5.36
N LEU A 63 30.42 9.30 -5.72
CA LEU A 63 30.79 10.28 -4.70
C LEU A 63 29.58 10.48 -3.78
N ARG A 64 29.79 10.51 -2.46
CA ARG A 64 28.71 10.65 -1.47
C ARG A 64 27.84 11.88 -1.75
N SER A 65 28.46 13.00 -2.13
CA SER A 65 27.77 14.26 -2.47
C SER A 65 26.95 14.20 -3.77
N GLU A 66 27.24 13.23 -4.64
CA GLU A 66 26.60 13.07 -5.95
C GLU A 66 25.72 11.81 -6.03
N ALA A 67 25.56 11.09 -4.93
CA ALA A 67 24.74 9.89 -4.87
C ALA A 67 23.24 10.22 -5.01
N PRO A 68 22.44 9.32 -5.63
CA PRO A 68 20.98 9.49 -5.70
C PRO A 68 20.38 9.34 -4.29
N LYS A 69 19.55 10.29 -3.88
CA LYS A 69 18.97 10.33 -2.52
C LYS A 69 18.04 9.14 -2.24
N LEU A 70 18.14 8.57 -1.04
CA LEU A 70 17.25 7.52 -0.55
C LEU A 70 15.96 8.11 0.06
N PRO A 71 14.81 7.39 0.01
CA PRO A 71 14.62 6.09 -0.64
C PRO A 71 14.50 6.19 -2.16
N LEU A 72 14.90 5.14 -2.90
CA LEU A 72 14.82 5.11 -4.37
C LEU A 72 13.47 4.61 -4.90
N CYS A 73 12.69 3.92 -4.09
CA CYS A 73 11.36 3.47 -4.46
C CYS A 73 10.51 3.29 -3.20
N PRO A 74 9.19 3.11 -3.34
CA PRO A 74 8.31 2.91 -2.19
C PRO A 74 8.54 1.58 -1.42
N ASN A 75 9.19 0.59 -2.05
CA ASN A 75 9.14 -0.81 -1.61
C ASN A 75 10.47 -1.38 -1.10
N CYS A 76 11.57 -1.09 -1.78
CA CYS A 76 12.88 -1.67 -1.45
C CYS A 76 13.52 -0.94 -0.27
N ASN A 77 14.20 -1.71 0.58
CA ASN A 77 14.97 -1.17 1.70
C ASN A 77 16.43 -0.89 1.29
N CYS A 78 16.62 0.02 0.34
CA CYS A 78 17.96 0.41 -0.10
C CYS A 78 18.71 1.15 1.01
N ALA A 79 19.99 0.86 1.13
CA ALA A 79 20.90 1.54 2.06
C ALA A 79 22.22 1.87 1.37
N TYR A 80 22.91 2.90 1.85
CA TYR A 80 24.28 3.15 1.43
C TYR A 80 25.26 2.27 2.19
N MET A 81 26.25 1.77 1.46
CA MET A 81 27.51 1.25 2.00
C MET A 81 28.56 2.33 1.78
N TYR A 82 29.29 2.70 2.83
CA TYR A 82 30.24 3.80 2.81
C TYR A 82 31.67 3.28 2.65
N TYR A 83 32.47 3.98 1.84
CA TYR A 83 33.85 3.62 1.54
C TYR A 83 34.77 4.83 1.65
N ARG A 84 35.97 4.61 2.19
CA ARG A 84 37.11 5.51 1.99
C ARG A 84 37.70 5.25 0.61
N LYS A 85 38.51 6.18 0.13
CA LYS A 85 39.18 6.02 -1.17
C LYS A 85 40.07 4.78 -1.22
N GLU A 86 40.76 4.45 -0.14
CA GLU A 86 41.65 3.28 -0.04
C GLU A 86 40.89 1.94 -0.01
N ASP A 87 39.62 1.96 0.42
CA ASP A 87 38.77 0.77 0.57
C ASP A 87 37.97 0.44 -0.70
N LEU A 88 38.10 1.27 -1.75
CA LEU A 88 37.42 1.03 -3.02
C LEU A 88 38.00 -0.21 -3.72
N PRO A 89 37.15 -1.03 -4.37
CA PRO A 89 37.63 -2.12 -5.21
C PRO A 89 38.58 -1.62 -6.31
N GLU A 90 39.61 -2.40 -6.61
CA GLU A 90 40.57 -2.06 -7.65
C GLU A 90 39.88 -1.90 -9.02
N GLY A 91 40.17 -0.80 -9.71
CA GLY A 91 39.60 -0.51 -11.03
C GLY A 91 38.14 -0.05 -11.03
N VAL A 92 37.57 0.29 -9.86
CA VAL A 92 36.19 0.79 -9.78
C VAL A 92 36.00 2.07 -10.60
N VAL A 93 34.84 2.18 -11.25
CA VAL A 93 34.43 3.37 -11.98
C VAL A 93 33.40 4.13 -11.15
N ILE A 94 33.72 5.37 -10.81
CA ILE A 94 32.77 6.27 -10.12
C ILE A 94 31.71 6.71 -11.13
N SER A 95 30.47 6.42 -10.79
CA SER A 95 29.30 6.71 -11.61
C SER A 95 28.76 8.11 -11.31
N SER A 96 28.22 8.78 -12.34
CA SER A 96 27.40 9.98 -12.17
C SER A 96 25.92 9.57 -12.08
N LYS A 97 25.19 10.15 -11.12
CA LYS A 97 23.73 9.92 -10.97
C LYS A 97 22.92 10.31 -12.21
N ASP A 98 23.44 11.23 -13.03
CA ASP A 98 22.76 11.71 -14.24
C ASP A 98 22.74 10.66 -15.36
N SER A 99 23.52 9.58 -15.22
CA SER A 99 23.48 8.42 -16.11
C SER A 99 22.28 7.50 -15.85
N PHE A 100 21.44 7.81 -14.87
CA PHE A 100 20.37 6.95 -14.37
C PHE A 100 19.03 7.66 -14.34
N VAL A 101 17.95 6.87 -14.32
CA VAL A 101 16.60 7.40 -14.11
C VAL A 101 16.39 7.59 -12.61
N LEU A 102 16.31 8.85 -12.19
CA LEU A 102 16.11 9.19 -10.78
C LEU A 102 14.65 8.96 -10.35
N PRO A 103 14.41 8.61 -9.07
CA PRO A 103 13.06 8.53 -8.54
C PRO A 103 12.37 9.89 -8.53
N ALA A 104 11.04 9.88 -8.46
CA ALA A 104 10.25 11.08 -8.23
C ALA A 104 10.51 11.61 -6.81
N GLU A 105 10.45 12.93 -6.63
CA GLU A 105 10.65 13.57 -5.31
C GLU A 105 9.61 13.08 -4.28
N CYS A 106 8.39 12.78 -4.73
CA CYS A 106 7.33 12.25 -3.88
C CYS A 106 7.60 10.83 -3.33
N VAL A 107 8.61 10.10 -3.82
CA VAL A 107 8.86 8.70 -3.42
C VAL A 107 9.00 8.51 -1.91
N LYS A 108 9.54 9.51 -1.20
CA LYS A 108 9.72 9.48 0.24
C LYS A 108 8.38 9.40 0.98
N SER A 109 7.34 10.10 0.51
CA SER A 109 6.03 10.03 1.17
C SER A 109 5.40 8.65 0.99
N PHE A 110 5.45 8.09 -0.22
CA PHE A 110 4.95 6.74 -0.47
C PHE A 110 5.67 5.70 0.40
N TYR A 111 7.01 5.74 0.47
CA TYR A 111 7.77 4.82 1.31
C TYR A 111 7.34 4.89 2.78
N VAL A 112 7.19 6.11 3.30
CA VAL A 112 6.79 6.37 4.69
C VAL A 112 5.36 5.88 4.96
N HIS A 113 4.40 6.26 4.11
CA HIS A 113 3.00 5.88 4.25
C HIS A 113 2.80 4.36 4.17
N GLN A 114 3.46 3.68 3.22
CA GLN A 114 3.38 2.23 3.09
C GLN A 114 3.87 1.49 4.33
N ARG A 115 4.90 2.00 5.02
CA ARG A 115 5.34 1.43 6.30
C ARG A 115 4.33 1.70 7.41
N ALA A 116 3.82 2.94 7.51
CA ALA A 116 2.85 3.33 8.53
C ALA A 116 1.54 2.53 8.46
N LEU A 117 1.07 2.17 7.25
CA LEU A 117 -0.15 1.38 7.06
C LEU A 117 -0.16 0.01 7.74
N ARG A 118 1.01 -0.53 8.08
CA ARG A 118 1.15 -1.80 8.82
C ARG A 118 0.79 -1.65 10.30
N GLU A 119 1.08 -0.49 10.87
CA GLU A 119 0.90 -0.20 12.29
C GLU A 119 -0.47 0.42 12.59
N ILE A 120 -1.04 1.17 11.64
CA ILE A 120 -2.36 1.77 11.80
C ILE A 120 -3.43 0.67 11.84
N SER A 121 -4.39 0.77 12.77
CA SER A 121 -5.56 -0.12 12.85
C SER A 121 -6.82 0.51 12.26
N ASP A 122 -7.00 1.83 12.41
CA ASP A 122 -8.16 2.58 11.92
C ASP A 122 -8.18 2.65 10.38
N ILE A 123 -9.25 2.13 9.78
CA ILE A 123 -9.45 2.12 8.33
C ILE A 123 -9.57 3.53 7.73
N ASN A 124 -10.12 4.51 8.44
CA ASN A 124 -10.27 5.87 7.91
C ASN A 124 -8.90 6.56 7.81
N LYS A 125 -8.05 6.42 8.84
CA LYS A 125 -6.66 6.89 8.77
C LYS A 125 -5.88 6.22 7.64
N LYS A 126 -6.08 4.91 7.41
CA LYS A 126 -5.48 4.23 6.25
C LYS A 126 -5.97 4.77 4.92
N ILE A 127 -7.25 5.15 4.83
CA ILE A 127 -7.82 5.77 3.64
C ILE A 127 -7.17 7.12 3.40
N GLU A 128 -7.04 7.96 4.43
CA GLU A 128 -6.42 9.29 4.33
C GLU A 128 -5.00 9.21 3.75
N LEU A 129 -4.11 8.38 4.33
CA LEU A 129 -2.75 8.21 3.82
C LEU A 129 -2.71 7.72 2.37
N CYS A 130 -3.61 6.81 2.01
CA CYS A 130 -3.70 6.31 0.65
C CYS A 130 -4.25 7.32 -0.34
N GLU A 131 -5.14 8.23 0.07
CA GLU A 131 -5.62 9.33 -0.80
C GLU A 131 -4.50 10.35 -1.04
N ASP A 132 -3.73 10.70 0.00
CA ASP A 132 -2.57 11.58 -0.14
C ASP A 132 -1.55 11.02 -1.15
N ASP A 133 -1.33 9.71 -1.12
CA ASP A 133 -0.51 9.01 -2.11
C ASP A 133 -1.17 8.97 -3.49
N LEU A 134 -2.50 8.80 -3.57
CA LEU A 134 -3.23 8.77 -4.85
C LEU A 134 -3.08 10.10 -5.60
N GLU A 135 -3.09 11.23 -4.90
CA GLU A 135 -2.90 12.58 -5.50
C GLU A 135 -1.55 12.71 -6.21
N LYS A 136 -0.51 12.04 -5.69
CA LYS A 136 0.86 12.09 -6.21
C LYS A 136 1.21 10.92 -7.11
N LEU A 137 0.27 10.00 -7.34
CA LEU A 137 0.52 8.75 -8.06
C LEU A 137 1.02 9.00 -9.50
N ALA A 138 0.44 9.98 -10.19
CA ALA A 138 0.88 10.33 -11.56
C ALA A 138 2.34 10.81 -11.58
N GLU A 139 2.75 11.63 -10.61
CA GLU A 139 4.14 12.10 -10.44
C GLU A 139 5.07 10.92 -10.17
N LEU A 140 4.69 10.04 -9.23
CA LEU A 140 5.46 8.84 -8.90
C LEU A 140 5.72 7.96 -10.13
N MET A 141 4.73 7.84 -11.01
CA MET A 141 4.81 6.96 -12.18
C MET A 141 5.67 7.51 -13.33
N VAL A 142 5.97 8.81 -13.37
CA VAL A 142 6.78 9.44 -14.44
C VAL A 142 8.11 8.70 -14.69
N PRO A 143 9.00 8.49 -13.70
CA PRO A 143 10.27 7.82 -13.93
C PRO A 143 10.11 6.37 -14.40
N TYR A 144 9.13 5.64 -13.87
CA TYR A 144 8.85 4.25 -14.29
C TYR A 144 8.45 4.21 -15.77
N LEU A 145 7.54 5.09 -16.19
CA LEU A 145 7.06 5.14 -17.56
C LEU A 145 8.15 5.60 -18.54
N ALA A 146 8.95 6.60 -18.17
CA ALA A 146 10.06 7.10 -18.99
C ALA A 146 11.10 6.00 -19.25
N ALA A 147 11.43 5.22 -18.21
CA ALA A 147 12.36 4.10 -18.28
C ALA A 147 11.75 2.82 -18.86
N LYS A 148 10.44 2.81 -19.15
CA LYS A 148 9.65 1.60 -19.49
C LYS A 148 9.75 0.49 -18.44
N PHE A 149 9.96 0.85 -17.18
CA PHE A 149 9.93 -0.08 -16.06
C PHE A 149 8.49 -0.44 -15.69
N PRO A 150 8.21 -1.71 -15.32
CA PRO A 150 6.96 -2.06 -14.67
C PRO A 150 6.67 -1.13 -13.48
N ALA A 151 5.39 -0.87 -13.24
CA ALA A 151 4.96 -0.14 -12.05
C ALA A 151 5.48 -0.83 -10.78
N PRO A 152 5.64 -0.11 -9.66
CA PRO A 152 6.01 -0.71 -8.39
C PRO A 152 5.10 -1.90 -8.06
N ALA A 153 5.70 -2.99 -7.59
CA ALA A 153 5.02 -4.25 -7.34
C ALA A 153 3.86 -4.06 -6.35
N ASP A 154 4.12 -3.35 -5.25
CA ASP A 154 3.13 -2.94 -4.27
C ASP A 154 2.97 -1.42 -4.30
N LEU A 155 1.72 -0.96 -4.33
CA LEU A 155 1.33 0.44 -4.13
C LEU A 155 0.08 0.46 -3.28
N ALA A 156 0.19 0.88 -2.03
CA ALA A 156 -0.94 0.81 -1.10
C ALA A 156 -2.18 1.59 -1.58
N CYS A 157 -1.99 2.78 -2.16
CA CYS A 157 -3.09 3.56 -2.75
C CYS A 157 -3.77 2.86 -3.95
N ARG A 158 -3.06 1.98 -4.67
CA ARG A 158 -3.59 1.19 -5.79
C ARG A 158 -4.25 -0.11 -5.31
N ASP A 159 -3.62 -0.78 -4.36
CA ASP A 159 -3.91 -2.17 -4.00
C ASP A 159 -4.85 -2.28 -2.79
N LEU A 160 -4.75 -1.36 -1.83
CA LEU A 160 -5.49 -1.42 -0.56
C LEU A 160 -6.64 -0.42 -0.50
N LEU A 161 -6.47 0.79 -1.05
CA LEU A 161 -7.49 1.84 -0.98
C LEU A 161 -8.84 1.43 -1.59
N PRO A 162 -8.91 0.80 -2.79
CA PRO A 162 -10.18 0.29 -3.29
C PRO A 162 -10.80 -0.73 -2.34
N GLU A 163 -9.99 -1.60 -1.72
CA GLU A 163 -10.50 -2.58 -0.76
C GLU A 163 -11.09 -1.92 0.48
N TYR A 164 -10.45 -0.88 1.01
CA TYR A 164 -10.96 -0.16 2.18
C TYR A 164 -12.32 0.46 1.90
N TYR A 165 -12.46 1.12 0.74
CA TYR A 165 -13.75 1.65 0.32
C TYR A 165 -14.82 0.57 0.13
N MET A 166 -14.48 -0.55 -0.50
CA MET A 166 -15.41 -1.68 -0.68
C MET A 166 -15.87 -2.26 0.67
N ARG A 167 -14.98 -2.38 1.66
CA ARG A 167 -15.33 -2.87 3.02
C ARG A 167 -16.38 -1.99 3.68
N LEU A 168 -16.24 -0.66 3.51
CA LEU A 168 -17.16 0.36 4.02
C LEU A 168 -18.45 0.52 3.20
N GLY A 169 -18.57 -0.14 2.04
CA GLY A 169 -19.71 0.03 1.13
C GLY A 169 -19.66 1.29 0.27
N LYS A 170 -18.51 1.97 0.23
CA LYS A 170 -18.26 3.17 -0.59
C LYS A 170 -17.84 2.75 -2.00
N TRP A 171 -18.74 2.08 -2.73
CA TRP A 171 -18.42 1.45 -4.02
C TRP A 171 -18.03 2.45 -5.11
N CYS A 172 -18.65 3.64 -5.12
CA CYS A 172 -18.30 4.70 -6.07
C CYS A 172 -16.87 5.21 -5.86
N ASP A 173 -16.43 5.34 -4.60
CA ASP A 173 -15.06 5.76 -4.28
C ASP A 173 -14.05 4.69 -4.69
N ALA A 174 -14.34 3.41 -4.43
CA ALA A 174 -13.51 2.31 -4.90
C ALA A 174 -13.34 2.32 -6.43
N GLU A 175 -14.41 2.57 -7.19
CA GLU A 175 -14.34 2.68 -8.65
C GLU A 175 -13.53 3.90 -9.10
N ARG A 176 -13.72 5.07 -8.46
CA ARG A 176 -12.96 6.29 -8.72
C ARG A 176 -11.46 6.03 -8.57
N VAL A 177 -11.05 5.40 -7.47
CA VAL A 177 -9.63 5.10 -7.21
C VAL A 177 -9.06 4.22 -8.30
N ILE A 178 -9.73 3.12 -8.67
CA ILE A 178 -9.26 2.22 -9.73
C ILE A 178 -9.09 2.98 -11.05
N LYS A 179 -10.06 3.84 -11.42
CA LYS A 179 -9.96 4.67 -12.63
C LYS A 179 -8.81 5.67 -12.55
N GLY A 180 -8.61 6.32 -11.41
CA GLY A 180 -7.46 7.20 -11.18
C GLY A 180 -6.12 6.47 -11.34
N CYS A 181 -6.01 5.24 -10.81
CA CYS A 181 -4.83 4.40 -11.01
C CYS A 181 -4.61 4.01 -12.49
N ILE A 182 -5.68 3.76 -13.25
CA ILE A 182 -5.61 3.52 -14.70
C ILE A 182 -5.09 4.76 -15.42
N GLU A 183 -5.64 5.94 -15.12
CA GLU A 183 -5.23 7.22 -15.71
C GLU A 183 -3.76 7.54 -15.42
N ALA A 184 -3.30 7.27 -14.19
CA ALA A 184 -1.90 7.39 -13.79
C ALA A 184 -0.99 6.28 -14.35
N LYS A 185 -1.54 5.30 -15.07
CA LYS A 185 -0.83 4.12 -15.61
C LYS A 185 -0.12 3.29 -14.54
N ALA A 186 -0.67 3.25 -13.32
CA ALA A 186 -0.09 2.52 -12.18
C ALA A 186 -0.17 0.99 -12.28
N TYR A 187 -0.69 0.47 -13.40
CA TYR A 187 -0.73 -0.96 -13.74
C TYR A 187 0.25 -1.34 -14.86
N TYR A 188 1.08 -0.41 -15.35
CA TYR A 188 2.01 -0.66 -16.45
C TYR A 188 2.89 -1.90 -16.18
N PRO A 189 3.07 -2.82 -17.16
CA PRO A 189 2.72 -2.68 -18.59
C PRO A 189 1.27 -2.99 -18.97
N HIS A 190 0.41 -3.32 -18.00
CA HIS A 190 -1.02 -3.52 -18.23
C HIS A 190 -1.79 -2.19 -18.17
N ASP A 191 -3.05 -2.22 -18.58
CA ASP A 191 -3.94 -1.05 -18.68
C ASP A 191 -4.95 -0.95 -17.53
N GLY A 192 -4.91 -1.88 -16.57
CA GLY A 192 -5.82 -1.92 -15.42
C GLY A 192 -7.24 -2.44 -15.72
N THR A 193 -7.53 -2.89 -16.95
CA THR A 193 -8.85 -3.43 -17.32
C THR A 193 -9.27 -4.62 -16.47
N LYS A 194 -8.31 -5.48 -16.12
CA LYS A 194 -8.53 -6.63 -15.23
C LYS A 194 -9.01 -6.19 -13.85
N GLN A 195 -8.39 -5.18 -13.26
CA GLN A 195 -8.75 -4.65 -11.94
C GLN A 195 -10.17 -4.08 -11.94
N LEU A 196 -10.56 -3.37 -13.00
CA LEU A 196 -11.93 -2.86 -13.14
C LEU A 196 -12.95 -4.00 -13.31
N ALA A 197 -12.61 -5.07 -14.05
CA ALA A 197 -13.46 -6.25 -14.18
C ALA A 197 -13.61 -7.01 -12.85
N ASP A 198 -12.51 -7.20 -12.12
CA ASP A 198 -12.49 -7.84 -10.81
C ASP A 198 -13.32 -7.04 -9.78
N PHE A 199 -13.23 -5.71 -9.81
CA PHE A 199 -14.08 -4.82 -9.01
C PHE A 199 -15.56 -5.01 -9.32
N LYS A 200 -15.95 -5.01 -10.61
CA LYS A 200 -17.35 -5.20 -11.02
C LYS A 200 -17.90 -6.54 -10.56
N SER A 201 -17.11 -7.61 -10.68
CA SER A 201 -17.49 -8.93 -10.17
C SER A 201 -17.66 -8.92 -8.65
N CYS A 202 -16.74 -8.28 -7.92
CA CYS A 202 -16.83 -8.17 -6.46
C CYS A 202 -18.08 -7.39 -6.02
N TYR A 203 -18.40 -6.30 -6.73
CA TYR A 203 -19.62 -5.50 -6.50
C TYR A 203 -20.88 -6.35 -6.70
N GLN A 204 -20.96 -7.12 -7.78
CA GLN A 204 -22.11 -8.00 -8.06
C GLN A 204 -22.31 -9.05 -6.95
N VAL A 205 -21.22 -9.70 -6.52
CA VAL A 205 -21.26 -10.66 -5.42
C VAL A 205 -21.76 -9.98 -4.14
N ALA A 206 -21.22 -8.82 -3.80
CA ALA A 206 -21.60 -8.09 -2.60
C ALA A 206 -23.07 -7.66 -2.62
N MET A 207 -23.55 -7.08 -3.72
CA MET A 207 -24.94 -6.65 -3.85
C MET A 207 -25.92 -7.83 -3.78
N GLY A 208 -25.59 -8.97 -4.41
CA GLY A 208 -26.40 -10.18 -4.33
C GLY A 208 -26.54 -10.68 -2.88
N VAL A 209 -25.43 -10.71 -2.14
CA VAL A 209 -25.42 -11.11 -0.73
C VAL A 209 -26.21 -10.14 0.15
N LEU A 210 -25.99 -8.83 -0.02
CA LEU A 210 -26.68 -7.81 0.78
C LEU A 210 -28.19 -7.81 0.51
N SER A 211 -28.63 -7.97 -0.75
CA SER A 211 -30.05 -8.12 -1.10
C SER A 211 -30.65 -9.32 -0.38
N TYR A 212 -29.98 -10.48 -0.46
CA TYR A 212 -30.48 -11.69 0.18
C TYR A 212 -30.57 -11.58 1.70
N ILE A 213 -29.58 -10.97 2.37
CA ILE A 213 -29.62 -10.75 3.81
C ILE A 213 -30.74 -9.76 4.18
N SER A 214 -30.95 -8.72 3.36
CA SER A 214 -32.02 -7.73 3.58
C SER A 214 -33.41 -8.36 3.48
N GLU A 215 -33.60 -9.28 2.52
CA GLU A 215 -34.83 -10.04 2.33
C GLU A 215 -35.00 -11.15 3.39
N ASN A 216 -33.90 -11.61 4.00
CA ASN A 216 -33.88 -12.73 4.95
C ASN A 216 -33.04 -12.37 6.21
N PRO A 217 -33.46 -11.35 6.99
CA PRO A 217 -32.71 -10.91 8.16
C PRO A 217 -32.60 -12.03 9.19
N GLY A 218 -31.40 -12.22 9.74
CA GLY A 218 -31.10 -13.30 10.66
C GLY A 218 -30.81 -14.65 9.99
N CYS A 219 -30.70 -14.71 8.65
CA CYS A 219 -30.22 -15.90 7.96
C CYS A 219 -28.82 -16.30 8.44
N LEU A 220 -28.51 -17.59 8.40
CA LEU A 220 -27.21 -18.09 8.88
C LEU A 220 -26.15 -17.93 7.80
N GLN A 221 -24.92 -17.59 8.18
CA GLN A 221 -23.80 -17.45 7.25
C GLN A 221 -23.56 -18.70 6.39
N ARG A 222 -23.76 -19.91 6.95
CA ARG A 222 -23.65 -21.15 6.19
C ARG A 222 -24.67 -21.25 5.04
N ASP A 223 -25.81 -20.59 5.17
CA ASP A 223 -26.87 -20.62 4.16
C ASP A 223 -26.56 -19.64 3.01
N ILE A 224 -25.76 -18.59 3.25
CA ILE A 224 -25.19 -17.75 2.18
C ILE A 224 -24.36 -18.60 1.21
N TYR A 225 -23.43 -19.42 1.73
CA TYR A 225 -22.59 -20.26 0.87
C TYR A 225 -23.37 -21.34 0.10
N LYS A 226 -24.53 -21.75 0.60
CA LYS A 226 -25.44 -22.66 -0.12
C LYS A 226 -26.25 -21.93 -1.18
N LYS A 227 -26.73 -20.72 -0.87
CA LYS A 227 -27.54 -19.89 -1.76
C LYS A 227 -26.73 -19.38 -2.95
N PHE A 228 -25.47 -19.04 -2.71
CA PHE A 228 -24.53 -18.54 -3.71
C PHE A 228 -23.40 -19.56 -3.91
N PRO A 229 -23.63 -20.66 -4.67
CA PRO A 229 -22.63 -21.69 -4.93
C PRO A 229 -21.63 -21.22 -6.00
N TYR A 230 -21.01 -20.07 -5.76
CA TYR A 230 -19.97 -19.53 -6.63
C TYR A 230 -18.74 -20.43 -6.63
N GLU A 231 -18.06 -20.48 -7.77
CA GLU A 231 -16.80 -21.17 -7.98
C GLU A 231 -15.70 -20.21 -8.44
N GLY A 232 -14.44 -20.65 -8.35
CA GLY A 232 -13.28 -19.84 -8.75
C GLY A 232 -13.23 -18.48 -8.05
N THR A 233 -12.91 -17.43 -8.81
CA THR A 233 -12.72 -16.06 -8.31
C THR A 233 -13.93 -15.52 -7.53
N GLN A 234 -15.16 -15.82 -7.95
CA GLN A 234 -16.36 -15.33 -7.27
C GLN A 234 -16.54 -15.95 -5.87
N LYS A 235 -16.09 -17.20 -5.69
CA LYS A 235 -16.08 -17.87 -4.39
C LYS A 235 -15.16 -17.16 -3.40
N ASP A 236 -13.99 -16.73 -3.87
CA ASP A 236 -13.02 -16.04 -3.03
C ASP A 236 -13.44 -14.60 -2.76
N GLN A 237 -14.07 -13.94 -3.73
CA GLN A 237 -14.74 -12.64 -3.53
C GLN A 237 -15.84 -12.74 -2.46
N LEU A 238 -16.69 -13.78 -2.51
CA LEU A 238 -17.72 -14.02 -1.50
C LEU A 238 -17.11 -14.23 -0.11
N LYS A 239 -16.08 -15.09 0.01
CA LYS A 239 -15.39 -15.31 1.29
C LYS A 239 -14.78 -14.01 1.82
N ARG A 240 -14.12 -13.23 0.97
CA ARG A 240 -13.49 -11.94 1.35
C ARG A 240 -14.55 -10.95 1.81
N PHE A 241 -15.64 -10.79 1.07
CA PHE A 241 -16.75 -9.92 1.44
C PHE A 241 -17.37 -10.34 2.77
N MET A 242 -17.70 -11.63 2.92
CA MET A 242 -18.25 -12.18 4.16
C MET A 242 -17.30 -12.07 5.34
N ARG A 243 -15.98 -12.00 5.14
CA ARG A 243 -15.00 -11.85 6.21
C ARG A 243 -14.87 -10.40 6.66
N TYR A 244 -14.65 -9.48 5.73
CA TYR A 244 -14.16 -8.12 6.03
C TYR A 244 -15.19 -7.00 5.85
N SER A 245 -16.37 -7.26 5.28
CA SER A 245 -17.39 -6.22 5.09
C SER A 245 -17.89 -5.67 6.43
N THR A 246 -17.95 -4.34 6.54
CA THR A 246 -18.58 -3.64 7.67
C THR A 246 -20.06 -3.34 7.43
N GLN A 247 -20.58 -3.71 6.26
CA GLN A 247 -21.99 -3.56 5.87
C GLN A 247 -22.88 -4.67 6.47
N ILE A 248 -22.28 -5.70 7.09
CA ILE A 248 -22.98 -6.85 7.66
C ILE A 248 -22.72 -6.92 9.16
N ILE A 249 -23.79 -6.92 9.95
CA ILE A 249 -23.77 -7.24 11.38
C ILE A 249 -23.82 -8.76 11.53
N LYS A 250 -22.91 -9.30 12.35
CA LYS A 250 -22.81 -10.74 12.63
C LYS A 250 -23.12 -11.01 14.10
N GLU A 251 -24.21 -11.70 14.37
CA GLU A 251 -24.57 -12.15 15.72
C GLU A 251 -24.26 -13.63 15.89
N LYS A 252 -23.51 -13.99 16.93
CA LYS A 252 -23.14 -15.38 17.19
C LYS A 252 -24.40 -16.24 17.40
N SER A 253 -24.51 -17.35 16.67
CA SER A 253 -25.62 -18.29 16.78
C SER A 253 -25.09 -19.72 16.66
N GLY A 254 -24.81 -20.36 17.80
CA GLY A 254 -24.17 -21.68 17.87
C GLY A 254 -22.79 -21.66 17.21
N SER A 255 -22.55 -22.57 16.25
CA SER A 255 -21.28 -22.66 15.49
C SER A 255 -21.17 -21.69 14.30
N THR A 256 -22.18 -20.84 14.06
CA THR A 256 -22.21 -19.90 12.94
C THR A 256 -22.68 -18.51 13.39
N TYR A 257 -22.98 -17.63 12.43
CA TYR A 257 -23.49 -16.28 12.67
C TYR A 257 -24.83 -16.08 11.98
N LYS A 258 -25.75 -15.39 12.65
CA LYS A 258 -26.89 -14.73 12.03
C LYS A 258 -26.43 -13.42 11.42
N LEU A 259 -26.96 -13.10 10.25
CA LEU A 259 -26.53 -11.97 9.46
C LEU A 259 -27.65 -10.95 9.31
N TYR A 260 -27.29 -9.68 9.41
CA TYR A 260 -28.16 -8.54 9.16
C TYR A 260 -27.39 -7.50 8.37
N VAL A 261 -28.07 -6.77 7.49
CA VAL A 261 -27.49 -5.59 6.85
C VAL A 261 -27.50 -4.44 7.86
N LYS A 262 -26.43 -3.65 7.89
CA LYS A 262 -26.30 -2.48 8.74
C LYS A 262 -27.17 -1.32 8.28
#